data_AF-A0A1I6GKZ4-F1
#
_entry.id   AF-A0A1I6GKZ4-F1
#
_cell.length_a   1.000
_cell.length_b   1.000
_cell.length_c   1.000
_cell.angle_alpha   90.00
_cell.angle_beta   90.00
_cell.angle_gamma   90.00
#
_symmetry.space_group_name_H-M   'P 1'
#
loop_
_entity.id
_entity.type
_entity.pdbx_description
1 polymer ?
#
loop_
_entity_poly.entity_id
_entity_poly.type
_entity_poly.pdbx_seq_one_letter_code
_entity_poly.pdbx_strand_id
1 'polypeptide(L)' 'MEETTRNSPETRTRYHVVCRDCPTESVERDGNAAEEVAHRHESETAHRVVVGAVAAE' A
#
# COMPACT_ATOMS: atom_id res chain seq x y z
N MET A 1 -3.75 34.09 12.40
CA MET A 1 -2.40 33.66 12.78
C MET A 1 -2.44 32.15 12.91
N GLU A 2 -1.91 31.54 11.85
CA GLU A 2 -1.27 30.21 11.80
C GLU A 2 -2.10 28.98 12.18
N GLU A 3 -2.69 28.40 11.14
CA GLU A 3 -3.02 26.99 11.01
C GLU A 3 -1.81 26.15 11.42
N THR A 4 -1.79 25.71 12.68
CA THR A 4 -0.76 24.79 13.17
C THR A 4 -1.11 23.39 12.65
N THR A 5 -0.87 23.17 11.36
CA THR A 5 -0.72 21.83 10.80
C THR A 5 0.41 21.17 11.57
N ARG A 6 0.02 20.37 12.55
CA ARG A 6 0.89 19.54 13.37
C ARG A 6 1.68 18.67 12.42
N ASN A 7 2.92 19.09 12.17
CA ASN A 7 3.95 18.31 11.50
C ASN A 7 4.26 17.12 12.42
N SER A 8 3.40 16.10 12.36
CA SER A 8 3.75 14.79 12.88
C SER A 8 4.86 14.27 11.97
N PRO A 9 5.94 13.68 12.48
CA PRO A 9 6.76 12.78 11.68
C PRO A 9 5.86 11.58 11.40
N GLU A 10 5.02 11.71 10.39
CA GLU A 10 4.27 10.60 9.83
C GLU A 10 5.36 9.68 9.34
N THR A 11 5.69 8.66 10.14
CA THR A 11 6.30 7.45 9.61
C THR A 11 5.32 7.03 8.53
N ARG A 12 5.57 7.45 7.29
CA ARG A 12 4.65 7.26 6.17
C ARG A 12 4.75 5.79 5.84
N THR A 13 4.03 4.97 6.62
CA THR A 13 3.92 3.54 6.39
C THR A 13 3.36 3.40 5.00
N ARG A 14 4.20 2.91 4.09
CA ARG A 14 3.80 2.57 2.74
C ARG A 14 3.50 1.09 2.73
N TYR A 15 2.60 0.67 1.86
CA TYR A 15 2.19 -0.71 1.70
C TYR A 15 2.54 -1.11 0.29
N HIS A 16 3.46 -2.05 0.15
CA HIS A 16 3.87 -2.60 -1.13
C HIS A 16 3.01 -3.81 -1.46
N VAL A 17 2.28 -3.74 -2.56
CA VAL A 17 1.42 -4.79 -3.09
C VAL A 17 2.15 -5.43 -4.26
N VAL A 18 2.45 -6.73 -4.16
CA VAL A 18 3.23 -7.47 -5.17
C VAL A 18 2.47 -8.70 -5.62
N CYS A 19 2.25 -8.81 -6.93
CA CYS A 19 1.80 -10.04 -7.57
C CYS A 19 2.98 -11.02 -7.69
N ARG A 20 2.80 -12.27 -7.27
CA ARG A 20 3.85 -13.32 -7.43
C ARG A 20 3.77 -14.05 -8.76
N ASP A 21 2.67 -13.92 -9.46
CA ASP A 21 2.43 -14.61 -10.73
C ASP A 21 2.74 -13.73 -11.94
N CYS A 22 2.75 -12.41 -11.73
CA CYS A 22 2.85 -11.40 -12.77
C CYS A 22 3.78 -10.26 -12.33
N PRO A 23 4.43 -9.53 -13.26
CA PRO A 23 5.37 -8.46 -12.94
C PRO A 23 4.69 -7.16 -12.47
N THR A 24 3.52 -7.26 -11.84
CA THR A 24 2.72 -6.13 -11.36
C THR A 24 3.00 -5.87 -9.89
N GLU A 25 3.35 -4.62 -9.58
CA GLU A 25 3.51 -4.14 -8.22
C GLU A 25 2.98 -2.71 -8.07
N SER A 26 2.48 -2.38 -6.87
CA SER A 26 1.94 -1.07 -6.51
C SER A 26 2.36 -0.68 -5.10
N VAL A 27 2.44 0.62 -4.82
CA VAL A 27 2.77 1.15 -3.49
C VAL A 27 1.68 2.11 -3.04
N GLU A 28 0.95 1.72 -2.01
CA GLU A 28 -0.12 2.52 -1.42
C GLU A 28 0.33 3.16 -0.11
N ARG A 29 -0.32 4.26 0.29
CA ARG A 29 -0.05 4.93 1.58
C ARG A 29 -1.03 4.50 2.68
N ASP A 30 -2.06 3.77 2.30
CA ASP A 30 -3.13 3.31 3.16
C ASP A 30 -3.24 1.79 3.08
N GLY A 31 -3.27 1.11 4.23
CA GLY A 31 -3.35 -0.35 4.29
C GLY A 31 -4.63 -0.89 3.68
N ASN A 32 -5.76 -0.20 3.90
CA ASN A 32 -7.03 -0.55 3.29
C ASN A 32 -6.99 -0.45 1.76
N ALA A 33 -6.36 0.60 1.22
CA ALA A 33 -6.19 0.75 -0.22
C ALA A 33 -5.31 -0.38 -0.80
N ALA A 34 -4.24 -0.75 -0.10
CA ALA A 34 -3.38 -1.87 -0.49
C ALA A 34 -4.12 -3.22 -0.52
N GLU A 35 -4.95 -3.49 0.50
CA GLU A 35 -5.80 -4.69 0.54
C GLU A 35 -6.86 -4.69 -0.57
N GLU A 36 -7.49 -3.55 -0.86
CA GLU A 36 -8.44 -3.43 -1.97
C GLU A 36 -7.78 -3.70 -3.33
N VAL A 37 -6.57 -3.18 -3.55
CA VAL A 37 -5.80 -3.45 -4.77
C VAL A 37 -5.44 -4.93 -4.88
N ALA A 38 -4.98 -5.54 -3.78
CA ALA A 38 -4.66 -6.95 -3.75
C ALA A 38 -5.89 -7.81 -4.06
N HIS A 39 -6.98 -7.63 -3.31
CA HIS A 39 -8.21 -8.39 -3.48
C HIS A 39 -8.81 -8.23 -4.89
N ARG A 40 -8.81 -7.01 -5.43
CA ARG A 40 -9.26 -6.76 -6.81
C ARG A 40 -8.44 -7.57 -7.80
N HIS A 41 -7.11 -7.52 -7.68
CA HIS A 41 -6.23 -8.25 -8.57
C HIS A 41 -6.38 -9.77 -8.43
N GLU A 42 -6.45 -10.30 -7.20
CA GLU A 42 -6.70 -11.72 -6.94
C GLU A 42 -8.04 -12.17 -7.53
N SER A 43 -9.09 -11.35 -7.41
CA SER A 43 -10.42 -11.67 -7.95
C SER A 43 -10.47 -11.63 -9.48
N GLU A 44 -9.71 -10.74 -10.13
CA GLU A 44 -9.71 -10.59 -11.60
C GLU A 44 -8.82 -11.63 -12.28
N THR A 45 -7.72 -12.03 -11.64
CA THR A 45 -6.65 -12.81 -12.27
C THR A 45 -6.44 -14.19 -11.66
N ALA A 46 -7.01 -14.44 -10.48
CA ALA A 46 -6.69 -15.61 -9.64
C ALA A 46 -5.19 -15.75 -9.29
N HIS A 47 -4.41 -14.67 -9.45
CA HIS A 47 -3.00 -14.66 -9.06
C HIS A 47 -2.84 -14.53 -7.56
N ARG A 48 -1.67 -14.93 -7.06
CA ARG A 48 -1.31 -14.73 -5.65
C ARG A 48 -0.70 -13.36 -5.45
N VAL A 49 -1.37 -12.50 -4.67
CA VAL A 49 -0.88 -11.16 -4.31
C VAL A 49 -0.45 -11.14 -2.86
N VAL A 50 0.60 -10.38 -2.54
CA VAL A 50 1.12 -10.21 -1.18
C VAL A 50 1.20 -8.72 -0.88
N VAL A 51 0.70 -8.32 0.29
CA VAL A 51 0.80 -6.96 0.81
C VAL A 51 1.84 -6.94 1.94
N GLY A 52 2.82 -6.05 1.84
CA GLY A 52 3.85 -5.83 2.86
C GLY A 52 3.91 -4.38 3.31
N ALA A 53 3.87 -4.12 4.62
CA ALA A 53 4.12 -2.79 5.14
C ALA A 53 5.63 -2.49 5.11
N VAL A 54 5.99 -1.35 4.52
CA VAL A 54 7.35 -0.82 4.44
C VAL A 54 7.40 0.51 5.17
N ALA A 55 8.24 0.57 6.21
CA ALA A 55 8.53 1.82 6.90
C ALA A 55 9.39 2.69 5.96
N ALA A 56 9.00 3.94 5.74
CA ALA A 56 9.89 4.91 5.13
C ALA A 56 10.90 5.35 6.21
N GLU A 57 12.14 4.84 6.10
CA GLU A 57 13.29 5.25 6.91
C GLU A 57 13.67 6.72 6.66
#